data_AF-A0AAV6KT96-F1
#
_entry.id   AF-A0AAV6KT96-F1
#
_cell.length_a   1.000
_cell.length_b   1.000
_cell.length_c   1.000
_cell.angle_alpha   90.00
_cell.angle_beta   90.00
_cell.angle_gamma   90.00
#
_symmetry.space_group_name_H-M   'P 1'
#
loop_
_entity.id
_entity.type
_entity.pdbx_description
1 polymer ?
#
loop_
_entity_poly.entity_id
_entity_poly.type
_entity_poly.pdbx_seq_one_letter_code
_entity_poly.pdbx_strand_id
1 'polypeptide(L)' 'MLSTPANFSYAFADGTVHNLNEYMEIIAADVVSNVGSDSIIAVRSHKLGIVVNETQLEVFFSLDDL' A
#
# COMPACT_ATOMS: atom_id res chain seq x y z
N MET A 1 -10.95 1.54 -27.42
CA MET A 1 -10.80 0.06 -27.37
C MET A 1 -10.95 -0.36 -25.92
N LEU A 2 -11.74 -1.39 -25.61
CA LEU A 2 -11.80 -1.98 -24.27
C LEU A 2 -10.58 -2.91 -24.11
N SER A 3 -9.92 -2.87 -22.95
CA SER A 3 -8.87 -3.84 -22.63
C SER A 3 -9.52 -5.21 -22.37
N THR A 4 -8.87 -6.28 -22.82
CA THR A 4 -9.26 -7.64 -22.46
C THR A 4 -8.79 -7.95 -21.04
N PRO A 5 -9.62 -8.57 -20.19
CA PRO A 5 -9.20 -9.02 -18.87
C PRO A 5 -8.03 -10.02 -18.99
N ALA A 6 -7.21 -10.07 -17.96
CA ALA A 6 -6.17 -11.10 -17.88
C ALA A 6 -6.80 -12.51 -17.80
N ASN A 7 -6.18 -13.48 -18.47
CA ASN A 7 -6.67 -14.87 -18.53
C ASN A 7 -6.26 -15.73 -17.32
N PHE A 8 -5.81 -15.11 -16.22
CA PHE A 8 -5.43 -15.79 -14.98
C PHE A 8 -6.35 -15.37 -13.84
N SER A 9 -6.60 -16.31 -12.92
CA SER A 9 -7.31 -16.03 -11.67
C SER A 9 -6.31 -15.69 -10.58
N TYR A 10 -6.62 -14.67 -9.78
CA TYR A 10 -5.90 -14.37 -8.56
C TYR A 10 -6.80 -14.75 -7.36
N ALA A 11 -6.20 -15.27 -6.31
CA ALA A 11 -6.87 -15.59 -5.06
C ALA A 11 -5.95 -15.19 -3.91
N PHE A 12 -6.50 -14.53 -2.90
CA PHE A 12 -5.76 -14.17 -1.69
C PHE A 12 -5.81 -15.32 -0.69
N ALA A 13 -4.71 -15.55 0.03
CA ALA A 13 -4.58 -16.64 0.98
C ALA A 13 -5.57 -16.53 2.16
N ASP A 14 -6.04 -15.32 2.46
CA ASP A 14 -7.01 -15.01 3.51
C ASP A 14 -8.47 -15.20 3.06
N GLY A 15 -8.70 -15.60 1.81
CA GLY A 15 -10.04 -15.79 1.24
C GLY A 15 -10.77 -14.50 0.85
N THR A 16 -10.12 -13.33 0.97
CA THR A 16 -10.68 -12.07 0.51
C THR A 16 -10.86 -12.11 -1.02
N VAL A 17 -11.98 -11.59 -1.52
CA VAL A 17 -12.25 -11.43 -2.96
C VAL A 17 -12.74 -10.02 -3.24
N HIS A 18 -12.44 -9.48 -4.43
CA HIS A 18 -12.92 -8.18 -4.90
C HIS A 18 -12.55 -6.95 -4.05
N ASN A 19 -11.37 -6.94 -3.43
CA ASN A 19 -10.91 -5.85 -2.55
C ASN A 19 -10.00 -4.81 -3.22
N LEU A 20 -9.95 -4.75 -4.56
CA LEU A 20 -9.09 -3.78 -5.26
C LEU A 20 -9.37 -2.33 -4.83
N ASN A 21 -10.62 -2.00 -4.48
CA ASN A 21 -10.97 -0.68 -3.98
C ASN A 21 -10.18 -0.31 -2.72
N GLU A 22 -9.93 -1.26 -1.81
CA GLU A 22 -9.18 -1.02 -0.56
C GLU A 22 -7.74 -0.57 -0.81
N TYR A 23 -7.16 -0.91 -1.97
CA TYR A 23 -5.80 -0.50 -2.36
C TYR A 23 -5.77 0.75 -3.25
N MET A 24 -6.90 1.08 -3.88
CA MET A 24 -7.03 2.25 -4.77
C MET A 24 -7.48 3.50 -4.01
N GLU A 25 -8.22 3.32 -2.92
CA GLU A 25 -8.74 4.42 -2.12
C GLU A 25 -7.63 5.00 -1.24
N ILE A 26 -7.35 6.29 -1.44
CA ILE A 26 -6.37 7.04 -0.65
C ILE A 26 -7.14 8.01 0.24
N ILE A 27 -7.15 7.73 1.54
CA ILE A 27 -7.83 8.54 2.55
C ILE A 27 -6.83 9.49 3.18
N ALA A 28 -7.04 10.80 3.01
CA ALA A 28 -6.11 11.83 3.51
C ALA A 28 -5.94 11.81 5.05
N ALA A 29 -6.96 11.35 5.79
CA ALA A 29 -6.90 11.20 7.24
C ALA A 29 -5.92 10.11 7.70
N ASP A 30 -5.59 9.15 6.83
CA ASP A 30 -4.70 8.03 7.14
C ASP A 30 -3.23 8.33 6.80
N VAL A 31 -2.94 9.53 6.30
CA VAL A 31 -1.58 9.97 5.96
C VAL A 31 -0.73 10.01 7.23
N VAL A 32 0.36 9.25 7.21
CA VAL A 32 1.36 9.26 8.28
C VAL A 32 2.07 10.61 8.28
N SER A 33 2.11 11.27 9.44
CA SER A 33 2.69 12.61 9.61
C SER A 33 4.21 12.64 9.66
N ASN A 34 4.85 11.51 10.00
CA ASN A 34 6.30 11.37 10.07
C ASN A 34 6.73 9.96 9.64
N VAL A 35 7.54 9.88 8.59
CA VAL A 35 8.14 8.64 8.12
C VAL A 35 9.49 8.39 8.78
N GLY A 36 9.66 7.19 9.32
CA GLY A 36 10.89 6.75 9.97
C GLY A 36 10.97 5.22 10.04
N SER A 37 11.84 4.69 10.89
CA SER A 37 12.05 3.23 11.02
C SER A 37 10.76 2.46 11.33
N ASP A 38 9.86 3.04 12.13
CA ASP A 38 8.56 2.44 12.45
C ASP A 38 7.65 2.29 11.21
N SER A 39 7.83 3.13 10.18
CA SER A 39 7.09 3.05 8.92
C SER A 39 7.43 1.79 8.13
N ILE A 40 8.67 1.30 8.22
CA ILE A 40 9.10 0.04 7.57
C ILE A 40 8.40 -1.16 8.22
N ILE A 41 8.24 -1.13 9.55
CA ILE A 41 7.51 -2.17 10.27
C ILE A 41 6.03 -2.10 9.88
N ALA A 42 5.44 -0.90 9.91
CA ALA A 42 4.03 -0.66 9.59
C ALA A 42 3.65 -1.10 8.17
N VAL A 43 4.48 -0.83 7.15
CA VAL A 43 4.17 -1.24 5.77
C VAL A 43 4.13 -2.76 5.62
N ARG A 44 4.89 -3.50 6.43
CA ARG A 44 4.95 -4.97 6.41
C ARG A 44 3.86 -5.62 7.26
N SER A 45 3.41 -4.95 8.32
CA SER A 45 2.45 -5.51 9.28
C SER A 45 0.99 -5.17 8.94
N HIS A 46 0.73 -4.01 8.34
CA HIS A 46 -0.62 -3.62 7.94
C HIS A 46 -1.02 -4.25 6.60
N LYS A 47 -2.25 -4.79 6.54
CA LYS A 47 -2.82 -5.43 5.33
C LYS A 47 -2.72 -4.55 4.07
N LEU A 48 -2.93 -3.24 4.23
CA LEU A 48 -2.96 -2.26 3.15
C LEU A 48 -1.69 -1.40 3.09
N GLY A 49 -0.70 -1.66 3.96
CA GLY A 49 0.49 -0.82 4.10
C GLY A 49 0.21 0.48 4.86
N ILE A 50 0.80 1.58 4.38
CA ILE A 50 0.66 2.92 4.96
C ILE A 50 0.35 3.93 3.87
N VAL A 51 -0.36 5.01 4.22
CA VAL A 51 -0.57 6.15 3.34
C VAL A 51 0.46 7.23 3.69
N VAL A 52 1.15 7.74 2.68
CA VAL A 52 2.13 8.83 2.83
C VAL A 52 1.84 9.92 1.80
N ASN A 53 2.22 11.15 2.13
CA ASN A 53 2.26 12.20 1.12
C ASN A 53 3.51 12.07 0.24
N GLU A 54 3.54 12.78 -0.88
CA GLU A 54 4.62 12.72 -1.87
C GLU A 54 6.01 12.99 -1.27
N THR A 55 6.14 14.03 -0.45
CA THR A 55 7.42 14.36 0.21
C THR A 55 7.88 13.25 1.16
N GLN A 56 6.95 12.63 1.88
CA GLN A 56 7.24 11.54 2.81
C GLN A 56 7.58 10.23 2.09
N LEU A 57 7.12 10.04 0.84
CA LEU A 57 7.46 8.87 0.03
C LEU A 57 8.96 8.85 -0.33
N GLU A 58 9.53 10.00 -0.70
CA GLU A 58 10.97 10.12 -0.94
C GLU A 58 11.78 9.82 0.32
N VAL A 59 11.33 10.33 1.47
CA VAL A 59 11.94 10.04 2.77
C VAL A 59 11.88 8.54 3.06
N PHE A 60 10.73 7.89 2.82
CA PHE A 60 10.55 6.46 3.03
C PHE A 60 11.58 5.61 2.28
N PHE A 61 11.80 5.90 0.99
CA PHE A 61 12.78 5.18 0.17
C PHE A 61 14.24 5.58 0.44
N SER A 62 14.47 6.65 1.21
CA SER A 62 15.79 7.08 1.66
C SER A 62 16.14 6.55 3.05
N LEU A 63 15.23 5.81 3.70
CA LEU A 63 15.55 5.09 4.92
C LEU A 63 16.54 3.98 4.56
N ASP A 64 17.76 4.06 5.07
CA ASP A 64 18.74 2.97 4.95
C ASP A 64 18.14 1.71 5.60
N ASP A 65 17.86 0.68 4.79
CA ASP A 65 17.36 -0.59 5.29
C ASP A 65 18.36 -1.21 6.29
N LEU A 66 17.84 -1.68 7.43
CA LEU A 66 18.50 -2.64 8.35
C LEU A 66 18.67 -4.01 7.69
#